data_AF-A0A239M3H0-F1
#
_entry.id   AF-A0A239M3H0-F1
#
_cell.length_a   1.000
_cell.length_b   1.000
_cell.length_c   1.000
_cell.angle_alpha   90.00
_cell.angle_beta   90.00
_cell.angle_gamma   90.00
#
_symmetry.space_group_name_H-M   'P 1'
#
loop_
_entity.id
_entity.type
_entity.pdbx_description
1 polymer ?
#
loop_
_entity_poly.entity_id
_entity_poly.type
_entity_poly.pdbx_seq_one_letter_code
_entity_poly.pdbx_strand_id
1 'polypeptide(L)' 'MQRLIWAMIPMCFAIGCAPVAVSEAALCAGLAGPVTTHAKALADDGGPRSVTTGAHLIRLIDAGCGRPR' A
#
# COMPACT_ATOMS: atom_id res chain seq x y z
N MET A 1 17.81 -25.88 24.60
CA MET A 1 17.66 -25.12 23.33
C MET A 1 16.20 -24.91 22.92
N GLN A 2 15.28 -25.83 23.24
CA GLN A 2 13.82 -25.69 23.02
C GLN A 2 13.26 -24.31 23.47
N ARG A 3 13.63 -23.84 24.65
CA ARG A 3 13.11 -22.60 25.27
C ARG A 3 13.44 -21.32 24.49
N LEU A 4 14.51 -21.31 23.70
CA LEU A 4 14.91 -20.14 22.89
C LEU A 4 14.06 -19.99 21.63
N ILE A 5 13.61 -21.10 21.04
CA ILE A 5 12.79 -21.12 19.83
C ILE A 5 11.40 -20.54 20.12
N TRP A 6 10.82 -20.88 21.28
CA TRP A 6 9.52 -20.37 21.71
C TRP A 6 9.50 -18.87 22.01
N ALA A 7 10.64 -18.30 22.43
CA ALA A 7 10.75 -16.85 22.68
C ALA A 7 10.90 -16.04 21.38
N MET A 8 11.35 -16.65 20.29
CA MET A 8 11.64 -15.94 19.03
C MET A 8 10.38 -15.66 18.20
N ILE A 9 9.38 -16.54 18.27
CA ILE A 9 8.10 -16.42 17.55
C ILE A 9 7.32 -15.13 17.89
N PRO A 10 7.07 -14.80 19.17
CA PRO A 10 6.36 -13.55 19.52
C PRO A 10 7.19 -12.30 19.20
N MET A 11 8.52 -12.38 19.24
CA MET A 11 9.40 -11.25 18.93
C MET A 11 9.33 -10.84 17.45
N CYS A 12 9.21 -11.80 16.52
CA CYS A 12 9.03 -11.50 15.10
C CYS A 12 7.69 -10.78 14.81
N PHE A 13 6.62 -11.14 15.52
CA PHE A 13 5.32 -10.44 15.38
C PHE A 13 5.36 -9.03 15.95
N ALA A 14 6.09 -8.79 17.05
CA ALA A 14 6.26 -7.47 17.63
C ALA A 14 7.06 -6.52 16.72
N ILE A 15 8.04 -7.03 15.96
CA ILE A 15 8.86 -6.22 15.04
C ILE A 15 8.15 -6.02 13.69
N GLY A 16 7.37 -7.00 13.23
CA GLY A 16 6.68 -6.92 11.93
C GLY A 16 5.55 -5.89 11.86
N CYS A 17 5.02 -5.47 13.02
CA CYS A 17 4.01 -4.42 13.14
C CYS A 17 4.59 -3.11 13.71
N ALA A 18 5.90 -2.88 13.56
CA ALA A 18 6.45 -1.57 13.83
C ALA A 18 5.78 -0.54 12.90
N PRO A 19 5.40 0.66 13.39
CA PRO A 19 4.90 1.72 12.54
C PRO A 19 6.02 2.12 11.58
N VAL A 20 6.03 1.53 10.39
CA VAL A 20 6.97 1.87 9.34
C VAL A 20 6.64 3.30 8.95
N ALA A 21 7.59 4.21 9.15
CA ALA A 21 7.44 5.58 8.69
C ALA A 21 7.18 5.55 7.18
N VAL A 22 6.01 6.04 6.77
CA VAL A 22 5.65 6.15 5.36
C VAL A 22 6.55 7.23 4.76
N SER A 23 7.51 6.82 3.93
CA SER A 23 8.35 7.75 3.18
C SER A 23 7.74 8.07 1.82
N GLU A 24 8.00 9.27 1.31
CA GLU A 24 7.59 9.66 -0.03
C GLU A 24 8.11 8.69 -1.10
N ALA A 25 9.36 8.23 -0.96
CA ALA A 25 9.95 7.25 -1.86
C ALA A 25 9.19 5.91 -1.85
N ALA A 26 8.77 5.42 -0.67
CA ALA A 26 7.99 4.20 -0.55
C ALA A 26 6.57 4.36 -1.14
N LEU A 27 5.95 5.52 -0.95
CA LEU A 27 4.66 5.84 -1.59
C LEU A 27 4.79 5.89 -3.11
N CYS A 28 5.76 6.62 -3.64
CA CYS A 28 6.00 6.70 -5.08
C CYS A 28 6.28 5.33 -5.69
N ALA A 29 7.09 4.50 -5.03
CA ALA A 29 7.35 3.13 -5.47
C ALA A 29 6.09 2.25 -5.45
N GLY A 30 5.32 2.29 -4.36
CA GLY A 30 4.09 1.50 -4.20
C GLY A 30 2.95 1.93 -5.13
N LEU A 31 2.89 3.21 -5.49
CA LEU A 31 1.82 3.79 -6.32
C LEU A 31 2.18 3.90 -7.80
N ALA A 32 3.42 3.63 -8.23
CA ALA A 32 3.85 3.79 -9.61
C ALA A 32 2.96 3.03 -10.63
N GLY A 33 2.68 1.75 -10.37
CA GLY A 33 1.79 0.93 -11.21
C GLY A 33 0.34 1.45 -11.25
N PRO A 34 -0.31 1.65 -10.09
CA PRO A 34 -1.66 2.24 -10.02
C PRO A 34 -1.79 3.61 -10.71
N VAL A 35 -0.81 4.50 -10.53
CA VAL A 35 -0.79 5.83 -11.15
C VAL A 35 -0.67 5.73 -12.67
N THR A 36 0.26 4.92 -13.18
CA THR A 36 0.41 4.73 -14.64
C THR A 36 -0.84 4.11 -15.27
N THR A 37 -1.48 3.18 -14.56
CA THR A 37 -2.74 2.56 -14.99
C THR A 37 -3.86 3.59 -15.06
N HIS A 38 -4.01 4.44 -14.03
CA HIS A 38 -5.03 5.48 -14.02
C HIS A 38 -4.77 6.57 -15.06
N ALA A 39 -3.52 7.02 -15.20
CA ALA A 39 -3.13 8.01 -16.21
C ALA A 39 -3.43 7.50 -17.63
N LYS A 40 -3.16 6.22 -17.91
CA LYS A 40 -3.54 5.60 -19.18
C LYS A 40 -5.06 5.57 -19.38
N ALA A 41 -5.83 5.16 -18.37
CA ALA A 41 -7.29 5.14 -18.48
C ALA A 41 -7.88 6.54 -18.70
N LEU A 42 -7.31 7.55 -18.04
CA LEU A 42 -7.69 8.96 -18.20
C LEU A 42 -7.37 9.47 -19.62
N ALA A 43 -6.20 9.12 -20.15
CA ALA A 43 -5.79 9.49 -21.51
C ALA A 43 -6.61 8.78 -22.60
N ASP A 44 -6.94 7.51 -22.40
CA ASP A 44 -7.67 6.70 -23.38
C ASP A 44 -9.16 7.10 -23.47
N ASP A 45 -9.86 7.28 -22.34
CA ASP A 45 -11.32 7.55 -22.35
C ASP A 45 -11.83 8.59 -21.36
N GLY A 46 -11.13 8.82 -20.24
CA GLY A 46 -11.60 9.74 -19.19
C GLY A 46 -12.97 9.40 -18.57
N GLY A 47 -13.53 8.24 -18.90
CA GLY A 47 -14.87 7.79 -18.59
C GLY A 47 -14.86 6.65 -17.56
N PRO A 48 -15.70 5.60 -17.71
CA PRO A 48 -15.90 4.59 -16.69
C PRO A 48 -14.62 3.87 -16.22
N ARG A 49 -13.64 3.64 -17.12
CA ARG A 49 -12.36 3.03 -16.74
C ARG A 49 -11.50 3.99 -15.93
N SER A 50 -11.50 5.28 -16.25
CA SER A 50 -10.83 6.30 -15.43
C SER A 50 -11.42 6.35 -14.02
N VAL A 51 -12.75 6.27 -13.89
CA VAL A 51 -13.43 6.26 -12.59
C VAL A 51 -13.05 5.04 -11.76
N THR A 52 -13.06 3.84 -12.33
CA THR A 52 -12.73 2.60 -11.58
C THR A 52 -11.27 2.55 -11.17
N THR A 53 -10.35 2.94 -12.07
CA THR A 53 -8.91 3.00 -11.78
C THR A 53 -8.57 4.11 -10.78
N GLY A 54 -9.25 5.26 -10.84
CA GLY A 54 -9.10 6.34 -9.87
C GLY A 54 -9.59 5.95 -8.47
N ALA A 55 -10.75 5.28 -8.39
CA ALA A 55 -11.27 4.77 -7.12
C ALA A 55 -10.33 3.72 -6.48
N HIS A 56 -9.68 2.89 -7.31
CA HIS A 56 -8.65 1.97 -6.83
C HIS A 56 -7.42 2.70 -6.31
N LEU A 57 -6.91 3.69 -7.06
CA LEU A 57 -5.76 4.49 -6.64
C LEU A 57 -6.00 5.21 -5.30
N ILE A 58 -7.18 5.80 -5.11
CA ILE A 58 -7.56 6.46 -3.85
C ILE A 58 -7.54 5.47 -2.68
N ARG A 59 -8.06 4.25 -2.86
CA ARG A 59 -8.05 3.24 -1.79
C ARG A 59 -6.63 2.86 -1.34
N LEU A 60 -5.67 2.81 -2.27
CA LEU A 60 -4.29 2.53 -1.94
C LEU A 60 -3.64 3.69 -1.16
N ILE A 61 -3.93 4.93 -1.54
CA ILE A 61 -3.48 6.12 -0.81
C ILE A 61 -4.09 6.14 0.60
N ASP A 62 -5.39 5.90 0.70
CA ASP A 62 -6.12 5.83 1.97
C ASP A 62 -5.54 4.75 2.90
N ALA A 63 -5.21 3.57 2.37
CA ALA A 63 -4.52 2.53 3.14
C ALA A 63 -3.16 2.98 3.66
N GLY A 64 -2.35 3.65 2.83
CA GLY A 64 -1.06 4.22 3.22
C GLY A 64 -1.18 5.35 4.25
N CYS A 65 -2.26 6.13 4.21
CA CYS A 65 -2.55 7.18 5.18
C CYS A 65 -3.24 6.66 6.46
N GLY A 66 -3.48 5.35 6.59
CA GLY A 66 -4.21 4.78 7.73
C GLY A 66 -5.69 5.18 7.79
N ARG A 67 -6.31 5.48 6.65
CA ARG A 67 -7.73 5.84 6.50
C ARG A 67 -8.50 4.84 5.62
N PRO A 68 -8.42 3.52 5.86
CA PRO A 68 -9.14 2.54 5.04
C PRO A 68 -10.65 2.83 5.11
N ARG A 69 -11.25 3.10 3.95
CA ARG A 69 -12.70 3.32 3.79
C ARG A 69 -13.41 2.05 3.36
#